data_AF-A0A382ERH1-F1
#
_entry.id   AF-A0A382ERH1-F1
#
_cell.length_a   1.000
_cell.length_b   1.000
_cell.length_c   1.000
_cell.angle_alpha   90.00
_cell.angle_beta   90.00
_cell.angle_gamma   90.00
#
_symmetry.space_group_name_H-M   'P 1'
#
loop_
_entity.id
_entity.type
_entity.pdbx_description
1 polymer ?
#
loop_
_entity_poly.entity_id
_entity_poly.type
_entity_poly.pdbx_seq_one_letter_code
_entity_poly.pdbx_strand_id
1 'polypeptide(L)'
;MYRRTVLEHSRHPRNFRRLDAPDRIAEGFNPLCGDKITVYLDLGEKSIQAITFEGTGCAISLASASMMMEAIQGRPLSEAGEMAQRAQDMFQNNAESAAQIDIEELQALGGVRAYPSRIKCATLAWKTLQAALNDATGAAQVSTE
;
A
#
# COMPACT_ATOMS: atom_id res chain seq x y z
N MET A 1 -9.86 -13.00 -14.22
CA MET A 1 -8.44 -12.59 -14.18
C MET A 1 -8.10 -11.95 -12.83
N TYR A 2 -8.70 -10.81 -12.47
CA TYR A 2 -8.43 -10.05 -11.23
C TYR A 2 -8.50 -10.82 -9.91
N ARG A 3 -9.48 -11.72 -9.71
CA ARG A 3 -9.55 -12.56 -8.51
C ARG A 3 -8.33 -13.48 -8.34
N ARG A 4 -7.73 -13.93 -9.44
CA ARG A 4 -6.52 -14.78 -9.40
C ARG A 4 -5.31 -13.97 -8.97
N THR A 5 -5.17 -12.74 -9.46
CA THR A 5 -4.10 -11.82 -9.07
C THR A 5 -4.15 -11.53 -7.57
N VAL A 6 -5.31 -11.13 -7.02
CA VAL A 6 -5.46 -10.90 -5.57
C VAL A 6 -5.09 -12.14 -4.74
N LEU A 7 -5.50 -13.34 -5.18
CA LEU A 7 -5.15 -14.57 -4.49
C LEU A 7 -3.66 -14.92 -4.58
N GLU A 8 -3.01 -14.58 -5.68
CA GLU A 8 -1.57 -14.83 -5.87
C GLU A 8 -0.75 -13.91 -4.97
N HIS A 9 -0.98 -12.60 -5.02
CA HIS A 9 -0.25 -11.62 -4.20
C HIS A 9 -0.52 -11.79 -2.69
N SER A 10 -1.68 -12.33 -2.31
CA SER A 10 -1.94 -12.63 -0.89
C SER A 10 -1.26 -13.91 -0.40
N ARG A 11 -0.95 -14.87 -1.28
CA ARG A 11 -0.27 -16.13 -0.94
C ARG A 11 1.25 -16.02 -1.10
N HIS A 12 1.70 -15.25 -2.08
CA HIS A 12 3.09 -15.03 -2.43
C HIS A 12 3.37 -13.53 -2.54
N PRO A 13 3.26 -12.79 -1.42
CA PRO A 13 3.48 -11.36 -1.41
C PRO A 13 4.91 -10.99 -1.83
N ARG A 14 5.02 -9.96 -2.65
CA ARG A 14 6.29 -9.43 -3.16
C ARG A 14 6.91 -8.48 -2.15
N ASN A 15 8.24 -8.52 -2.04
CA ASN A 15 9.00 -7.75 -1.05
C ASN A 15 8.52 -7.94 0.41
N PHE A 16 8.03 -9.15 0.73
CA PHE A 16 7.60 -9.52 2.07
C PHE A 16 8.78 -9.92 2.95
N ARG A 17 9.38 -8.95 3.62
CA ARG A 17 10.50 -9.11 4.55
C ARG A 17 10.71 -7.82 5.33
N ARG A 18 11.41 -7.94 6.45
CA ARG A 18 12.02 -6.79 7.13
C ARG A 18 13.22 -6.26 6.34
N LEU A 19 13.44 -4.95 6.44
CA LEU A 19 14.67 -4.30 5.99
C LEU A 19 15.53 -3.98 7.21
N ASP A 20 16.83 -4.30 7.16
CA ASP A 20 17.70 -4.22 8.34
C ASP A 20 18.06 -2.77 8.72
N ALA A 21 18.21 -1.89 7.72
CA ALA A 21 18.55 -0.48 7.92
C ALA A 21 17.72 0.41 6.97
N PRO A 22 16.39 0.51 7.19
CA PRO A 22 15.54 1.40 6.42
C PRO A 22 15.78 2.85 6.83
N ASP A 23 15.73 3.77 5.88
CA ASP A 23 15.71 5.21 6.17
C ASP A 23 14.40 5.61 6.84
N ARG A 24 13.30 4.97 6.45
CA ARG A 24 11.97 5.26 7.01
C ARG A 24 11.15 4.01 7.25
N ILE A 25 10.35 4.08 8.30
CA ILE A 25 9.47 3.01 8.75
C ILE A 25 8.12 3.62 9.09
N ALA A 26 7.04 2.95 8.71
CA ALA A 26 5.72 3.23 9.24
C ALA A 26 4.94 1.96 9.53
N GLU A 27 4.15 1.99 10.60
CA GLU A 27 3.25 0.92 11.00
C GLU A 27 1.81 1.34 10.78
N GLY A 28 1.03 0.45 10.17
CA GLY A 28 -0.38 0.64 9.90
C GLY A 28 -1.22 -0.43 10.57
N PHE A 29 -2.35 -0.01 11.14
CA PHE A 29 -3.34 -0.91 11.73
C PHE A 29 -4.76 -0.65 11.22
N ASN A 30 -5.47 -1.74 10.90
CA ASN A 30 -6.91 -1.72 10.59
C ASN A 30 -7.68 -2.55 11.62
N PRO A 31 -8.28 -1.93 12.66
CA PRO A 31 -8.98 -2.66 13.73
C PRO A 31 -10.20 -3.43 13.23
N LEU A 32 -10.83 -3.01 12.13
CA LEU A 32 -12.03 -3.66 11.61
C LEU A 32 -11.79 -5.11 11.16
N CYS A 33 -10.58 -5.41 10.68
CA CYS A 33 -10.19 -6.74 10.23
C CYS A 33 -8.98 -7.30 10.98
N GLY A 34 -8.41 -6.54 11.91
CA GLY A 34 -7.17 -6.89 12.62
C GLY A 34 -5.93 -6.85 11.73
N ASP A 35 -5.97 -6.17 10.58
CA ASP A 35 -4.82 -6.13 9.67
C ASP A 35 -3.71 -5.23 10.26
N LYS A 36 -2.47 -5.68 10.15
CA LYS A 36 -1.24 -4.98 10.57
C LYS A 36 -0.25 -5.04 9.43
N ILE A 37 0.29 -3.90 9.02
CA ILE A 37 1.31 -3.78 7.96
C ILE A 37 2.40 -2.83 8.44
N THR A 38 3.65 -3.24 8.31
CA THR A 38 4.81 -2.37 8.52
C THR A 38 5.50 -2.16 7.18
N VAL A 39 5.66 -0.91 6.76
CA VAL A 39 6.34 -0.53 5.52
C VAL A 39 7.73 0.00 5.86
N TYR A 40 8.73 -0.50 5.12
CA TYR A 40 10.11 -0.06 5.20
C TYR A 40 10.53 0.57 3.88
N LEU A 41 11.20 1.72 3.95
CA LEU A 41 11.73 2.45 2.80
C LEU A 41 13.24 2.63 2.94
N ASP A 42 13.95 2.35 1.85
CA ASP A 42 15.32 2.77 1.59
C ASP A 42 15.27 3.82 0.47
N LEU A 43 15.76 5.01 0.78
CA LEU A 43 15.63 6.22 0.00
C LEU A 43 16.99 6.59 -0.60
N GLY A 44 17.00 6.73 -1.92
CA GLY A 44 18.08 7.47 -2.60
C GLY A 44 17.84 8.97 -2.51
N GLU A 45 18.66 9.75 -3.22
CA GLU A 45 18.55 11.22 -3.20
C GLU A 45 17.16 11.75 -3.62
N LYS A 46 16.48 11.08 -4.55
CA LYS A 46 15.18 11.52 -5.10
C LYS A 46 14.18 10.38 -5.38
N SER A 47 14.54 9.14 -5.08
CA SER A 47 13.76 7.95 -5.43
C SER A 47 13.79 6.90 -4.33
N ILE A 48 12.87 5.95 -4.40
CA ILE A 48 12.79 4.81 -3.49
C ILE A 48 13.66 3.69 -4.07
N GLN A 49 14.79 3.40 -3.44
CA GLN A 49 15.70 2.33 -3.88
C GLN A 49 15.14 0.95 -3.56
N ALA A 50 14.61 0.79 -2.34
CA ALA A 50 13.88 -0.40 -1.95
C ALA A 50 12.66 -0.06 -1.10
N ILE A 51 11.59 -0.83 -1.31
CA ILE A 51 10.40 -0.82 -0.48
C ILE A 51 10.07 -2.26 -0.13
N THR A 52 9.85 -2.52 1.16
CA THR A 52 9.50 -3.85 1.67
C THR A 52 8.44 -3.74 2.74
N PHE A 53 7.79 -4.85 3.05
CA PHE A 53 6.85 -4.90 4.15
C PHE A 53 6.88 -6.21 4.91
N GLU A 54 6.44 -6.16 6.15
CA GLU A 54 6.00 -7.32 6.91
C GLU A 54 4.61 -7.05 7.50
N GLY A 55 3.94 -8.10 7.95
CA GLY A 55 2.64 -7.92 8.59
C GLY A 55 1.72 -9.13 8.46
N THR A 56 0.52 -8.95 8.99
CA THR A 56 -0.54 -9.95 9.00
C THR A 56 -1.84 -9.28 8.63
N GLY A 57 -2.60 -9.84 7.70
CA GLY A 57 -3.89 -9.29 7.33
C GLY A 57 -4.69 -10.24 6.47
N CYS A 58 -5.92 -9.84 6.17
CA CYS A 58 -6.76 -10.57 5.23
C CYS A 58 -6.17 -10.55 3.81
N ALA A 59 -6.67 -11.42 2.94
CA ALA A 59 -6.18 -11.54 1.56
C ALA A 59 -6.17 -10.20 0.78
N ILE A 60 -7.13 -9.31 1.03
CA ILE A 60 -7.17 -7.99 0.38
C ILE A 60 -6.04 -7.10 0.87
N SER A 61 -5.77 -7.10 2.18
CA SER A 61 -4.74 -6.25 2.77
C SER A 61 -3.34 -6.68 2.32
N LEU A 62 -3.05 -7.99 2.37
CA LEU A 62 -1.77 -8.53 1.91
C LEU A 62 -1.57 -8.35 0.39
N ALA A 63 -2.62 -8.59 -0.41
CA ALA A 63 -2.55 -8.36 -1.85
C ALA A 63 -2.31 -6.88 -2.18
N SER A 64 -3.02 -5.96 -1.52
CA SER A 64 -2.84 -4.52 -1.72
C SER A 64 -1.42 -4.07 -1.35
N ALA A 65 -0.90 -4.55 -0.22
CA ALA A 65 0.47 -4.26 0.19
C ALA A 65 1.48 -4.80 -0.83
N SER A 66 1.34 -6.05 -1.27
CA SER A 66 2.24 -6.63 -2.27
C SER A 66 2.20 -5.90 -3.61
N MET A 67 1.01 -5.57 -4.13
CA MET A 67 0.86 -4.81 -5.38
C MET A 67 1.47 -3.42 -5.25
N MET A 68 1.29 -2.77 -4.08
CA MET A 68 1.93 -1.49 -3.79
C MET A 68 3.46 -1.57 -3.85
N MET A 69 4.07 -2.65 -3.36
CA MET A 69 5.54 -2.80 -3.40
C MET A 69 6.07 -2.75 -4.84
N GLU A 70 5.45 -3.51 -5.74
CA GLU A 70 5.83 -3.56 -7.15
C GLU A 70 5.55 -2.22 -7.86
N ALA A 71 4.40 -1.63 -7.57
CA ALA A 71 4.03 -0.36 -8.13
C ALA A 71 4.96 0.78 -7.70
N ILE A 72 5.59 0.74 -6.53
CA ILE A 72 6.33 1.89 -5.95
C ILE A 72 7.85 1.74 -6.06
N GLN A 73 8.38 0.52 -6.11
CA GLN A 73 9.82 0.29 -6.12
C GLN A 73 10.50 1.01 -7.30
N GLY A 74 11.59 1.73 -7.03
CA GLY A 74 12.37 2.46 -8.02
C GLY A 74 11.78 3.81 -8.42
N ARG A 75 10.58 4.19 -7.96
CA ARG A 75 9.94 5.45 -8.36
C ARG A 75 10.47 6.67 -7.60
N PRO A 76 10.37 7.87 -8.21
CA PRO A 76 10.59 9.13 -7.51
C PRO A 76 9.68 9.30 -6.29
N LEU A 77 10.17 9.99 -5.25
CA LEU A 77 9.41 10.21 -4.02
C LEU A 77 8.10 10.97 -4.26
N SER A 78 8.13 11.99 -5.13
CA SER A 78 6.94 12.76 -5.51
C SER A 78 5.88 11.87 -6.16
N GLU A 79 6.31 11.01 -7.08
CA GLU A 79 5.41 10.10 -7.80
C GLU A 79 4.81 9.06 -6.86
N ALA A 80 5.62 8.48 -5.96
CA ALA A 80 5.13 7.54 -4.95
C ALA A 80 4.06 8.16 -4.03
N GLY A 81 4.26 9.43 -3.63
CA GLY A 81 3.27 10.18 -2.83
C GLY A 81 1.97 10.42 -3.59
N GLU A 82 2.06 10.83 -4.86
CA GLU A 82 0.88 11.01 -5.73
C GLU A 82 0.13 9.69 -5.94
N MET A 83 0.83 8.59 -6.18
CA MET A 83 0.23 7.26 -6.32
C MET A 83 -0.48 6.83 -5.03
N ALA A 84 0.13 7.06 -3.87
CA ALA A 84 -0.48 6.73 -2.58
C ALA A 84 -1.76 7.52 -2.30
N GLN A 85 -1.79 8.80 -2.64
CA GLN A 85 -3.00 9.63 -2.51
C GLN A 85 -4.09 9.13 -3.47
N ARG A 86 -3.75 8.93 -4.74
CA ARG A 86 -4.71 8.50 -5.76
C ARG A 86 -5.27 7.11 -5.50
N ALA A 87 -4.46 6.16 -5.00
CA ALA A 87 -4.92 4.83 -4.63
C ALA A 87 -5.98 4.90 -3.51
N GLN A 88 -5.81 5.81 -2.54
CA GLN A 88 -6.81 6.04 -1.50
C GLN A 88 -8.09 6.64 -2.08
N ASP A 89 -7.98 7.67 -2.92
CA ASP A 89 -9.12 8.28 -3.59
C ASP A 89 -9.87 7.27 -4.45
N MET A 90 -9.14 6.35 -5.10
CA MET A 90 -9.73 5.27 -5.89
C MET A 90 -10.69 4.43 -5.04
N PHE A 91 -10.39 4.14 -3.78
CA PHE A 91 -11.27 3.31 -2.95
C PHE A 91 -12.29 4.13 -2.13
N GLN A 92 -12.04 5.41 -1.88
CA GLN A 92 -12.85 6.24 -0.99
C GLN A 92 -13.83 7.17 -1.75
N ASN A 93 -13.51 7.60 -2.97
CA ASN A 93 -14.30 8.57 -3.73
C ASN A 93 -15.00 7.95 -4.96
N ASN A 94 -16.11 8.56 -5.38
CA ASN A 94 -16.91 8.11 -6.52
C ASN A 94 -16.17 8.36 -7.85
N ALA A 95 -15.78 7.26 -8.51
CA ALA A 95 -15.48 7.01 -9.93
C ALA A 95 -14.72 8.04 -10.80
N GLU A 96 -14.96 9.34 -10.73
CA GLU A 96 -14.44 10.33 -11.68
C GLU A 96 -12.93 10.57 -11.56
N SER A 97 -12.36 10.42 -10.35
CA SER A 97 -10.91 10.60 -10.10
C SER A 97 -10.06 9.41 -10.55
N ALA A 98 -10.69 8.29 -10.92
CA ALA A 98 -10.00 7.03 -11.20
C ALA A 98 -9.63 6.84 -12.67
N ALA A 99 -10.07 7.75 -13.55
CA ALA A 99 -9.96 7.61 -15.00
C ALA A 99 -8.54 7.81 -15.57
N GLN A 100 -7.54 8.07 -14.73
CA GLN A 100 -6.19 8.45 -15.18
C GLN A 100 -5.07 7.70 -14.47
N ILE A 101 -5.32 6.47 -14.04
CA ILE A 101 -4.34 5.68 -13.31
C ILE A 101 -4.09 4.37 -14.04
N ASP A 102 -2.91 4.29 -14.65
CA ASP A 102 -2.35 3.07 -15.21
C ASP A 102 -1.56 2.30 -14.13
N ILE A 103 -2.18 2.11 -12.96
CA ILE A 103 -1.71 1.10 -11.99
C ILE A 103 -2.54 -0.13 -12.30
N GLU A 104 -2.18 -0.79 -13.40
CA GLU A 104 -2.84 -1.99 -13.92
C GLU A 104 -3.05 -3.04 -12.80
N GLU A 105 -2.09 -3.12 -11.88
CA GLU A 105 -2.10 -4.01 -10.71
C GLU A 105 -3.23 -3.69 -9.72
N LEU A 106 -3.55 -2.42 -9.49
CA LEU A 106 -4.62 -1.99 -8.58
C LEU A 106 -6.02 -2.19 -9.16
N GLN A 107 -6.16 -2.28 -10.49
CA GLN A 107 -7.43 -2.62 -11.12
C GLN A 107 -7.95 -3.98 -10.63
N ALA A 108 -7.04 -4.88 -10.22
CA ALA A 108 -7.41 -6.17 -9.64
C ALA A 108 -8.20 -6.06 -8.33
N LEU A 109 -8.05 -4.94 -7.61
CA LEU A 109 -8.77 -4.62 -6.40
C LEU A 109 -9.98 -3.71 -6.65
N GLY A 110 -10.27 -3.30 -7.89
CA GLY A 110 -11.37 -2.38 -8.21
C GLY A 110 -12.75 -2.85 -7.72
N GLY A 111 -12.98 -4.18 -7.67
CA GLY A 111 -14.21 -4.76 -7.13
C GLY A 111 -14.43 -4.53 -5.63
N VAL A 112 -13.39 -4.16 -4.86
CA VAL A 112 -13.49 -3.85 -3.43
C VAL A 112 -14.37 -2.63 -3.16
N ARG A 113 -14.49 -1.70 -4.12
CA ARG A 113 -15.36 -0.51 -4.04
C ARG A 113 -16.81 -0.84 -3.73
N ALA A 114 -17.30 -2.00 -4.17
CA ALA A 114 -18.67 -2.45 -3.90
C ALA A 114 -18.87 -2.93 -2.45
N TYR A 115 -17.81 -3.01 -1.64
CA TYR A 115 -17.83 -3.56 -0.29
C TYR A 115 -17.22 -2.56 0.71
N PRO A 116 -18.01 -1.63 1.26
CA PRO A 116 -17.52 -0.57 2.14
C PRO A 116 -16.67 -1.06 3.32
N SER A 117 -17.04 -2.21 3.92
CA SER A 117 -16.30 -2.83 5.02
C SER A 117 -14.89 -3.31 4.63
N ARG A 118 -14.58 -3.44 3.33
CA ARG A 118 -13.30 -3.92 2.82
C ARG A 118 -12.41 -2.81 2.24
N ILE A 119 -12.94 -1.59 2.12
CA ILE A 119 -12.17 -0.42 1.67
C ILE A 119 -10.97 -0.16 2.60
N LYS A 120 -11.15 -0.30 3.91
CA LYS A 120 -10.07 -0.13 4.90
C LYS A 120 -8.95 -1.15 4.70
N CYS A 121 -9.28 -2.40 4.37
CA CYS A 121 -8.28 -3.42 4.03
C CYS A 121 -7.47 -3.04 2.79
N ALA A 122 -8.12 -2.54 1.75
CA ALA A 122 -7.46 -2.19 0.50
C ALA A 122 -6.60 -0.92 0.61
N THR A 123 -6.94 0.00 1.52
CA THR A 123 -6.26 1.30 1.67
C THR A 123 -5.17 1.33 2.74
N LEU A 124 -5.13 0.35 3.65
CA LEU A 124 -4.18 0.32 4.77
C LEU A 124 -2.72 0.52 4.34
N ALA A 125 -2.25 -0.27 3.37
CA ALA A 125 -0.86 -0.21 2.92
C ALA A 125 -0.50 1.18 2.34
N TRP A 126 -1.40 1.76 1.56
CA TRP A 126 -1.23 3.08 0.95
C TRP A 126 -1.19 4.22 1.96
N LYS A 127 -2.05 4.18 2.99
CA LYS A 127 -1.99 5.10 4.13
C LYS A 127 -0.67 4.97 4.89
N THR A 128 -0.20 3.74 5.06
CA THR A 128 1.06 3.45 5.76
C THR A 128 2.26 3.98 4.96
N LEU A 129 2.28 3.79 3.64
CA LEU A 129 3.28 4.38 2.75
C LEU A 129 3.28 5.92 2.83
N GLN A 130 2.10 6.55 2.78
CA GLN A 130 2.00 8.00 2.86
C GLN A 130 2.57 8.54 4.17
N ALA A 131 2.34 7.85 5.29
CA ALA A 131 2.96 8.22 6.56
C ALA A 131 4.48 8.04 6.54
N ALA A 132 5.00 6.93 5.99
CA ALA A 132 6.44 6.75 5.82
C ALA A 132 7.07 7.84 4.93
N LEU A 133 6.37 8.30 3.89
CA LEU A 133 6.83 9.39 3.01
C LEU A 133 6.76 10.78 3.65
N ASN A 134 5.89 10.97 4.65
CA ASN A 134 5.71 12.26 5.32
C ASN A 134 6.54 12.39 6.59
N ASP A 135 6.87 11.27 7.24
CA ASP A 135 7.62 11.28 8.49
C ASP A 135 9.13 11.18 8.25
N ALA A 136 9.81 12.31 8.42
CA ALA A 136 11.27 12.40 8.38
C ALA A 136 11.95 11.99 9.71
N THR A 137 11.18 11.70 10.77
CA THR A 137 11.70 11.42 12.12
C THR A 137 11.84 9.93 12.46
N GLY A 138 11.22 9.04 11.66
CA GLY A 138 11.42 7.60 11.73
C GLY A 138 10.48 6.92 12.72
N ALA A 139 9.60 6.05 12.19
CA ALA A 139 8.58 5.25 12.88
C ALA A 139 7.20 5.93 13.06
N ALA A 140 6.60 6.38 11.96
CA ALA A 140 5.21 6.84 11.96
C ALA A 140 4.22 5.70 12.25
N GLN A 141 3.10 6.01 12.90
CA GLN A 141 1.99 5.08 13.12
C GLN A 141 0.70 5.61 12.52
N VAL A 142 -0.07 4.74 11.86
CA VAL A 142 -1.33 5.09 11.19
C VAL A 142 -2.43 4.09 11.53
N SER A 143 -3.64 4.60 11.73
CA SER A 143 -4.86 3.80 11.87
C SER A 143 -5.79 4.06 10.69
N THR A 144 -6.53 3.04 10.25
CA THR A 144 -7.60 3.22 9.25
C THR A 144 -8.95 3.55 9.88
N GLU A 145 -9.03 3.86 11.18
CA GLU A 145 -10.26 4.28 11.86
C GLU A 145 -11.00 5.42 11.16
#